data_AF-A0A939A8R0-F1
#
_entry.id   AF-A0A939A8R0-F1
#
_cell.length_a   1.000
_cell.length_b   1.000
_cell.length_c   1.000
_cell.angle_alpha   90.00
_cell.angle_beta   90.00
_cell.angle_gamma   90.00
#
_symmetry.space_group_name_H-M   'P 1'
#
loop_
_entity.id
_entity.type
_entity.pdbx_description
1 polymer ?
#
loop_
_entity_poly.entity_id
_entity_poly.type
_entity_poly.pdbx_seq_one_letter_code
_entity_poly.pdbx_strand_id
1 'polypeptide(L)'
;CPPLVIGAKLYEVAKHGVVATFGCVTEGVIMNLESWKKVPEAQKKIIESVSRNPFKTTGGLNRDAYKVMMKEITDKGVTLYDLPSTETEKWYEGFREVTRKWVADLEGKGLPAKEVVKMYNQECEKRGVKVVAFPREWA
;
A
#
# COMPACT_ATOMS: atom_id res chain seq x y z
N CYS A 1 -3.10 -8.84 3.45
CA CYS A 1 -3.82 -7.63 3.90
C CYS A 1 -4.73 -8.01 5.08
N PRO A 2 -4.47 -7.55 6.31
CA PRO A 2 -5.25 -7.95 7.50
C PRO A 2 -6.77 -7.76 7.38
N PRO A 3 -7.29 -6.64 6.82
CA PRO A 3 -8.72 -6.50 6.54
C PRO A 3 -9.33 -7.67 5.76
N LEU A 4 -8.62 -8.21 4.76
CA LEU A 4 -9.12 -9.33 3.95
C LEU A 4 -9.11 -10.64 4.72
N VAL A 5 -8.11 -10.86 5.57
CA VAL A 5 -8.04 -12.07 6.42
C VAL A 5 -9.24 -12.12 7.37
N ILE A 6 -9.62 -10.97 7.94
CA ILE A 6 -10.78 -10.86 8.83
C ILE A 6 -12.08 -10.92 8.03
N GLY A 7 -12.23 -10.05 7.02
CA GLY A 7 -13.49 -9.89 6.28
C GLY A 7 -13.93 -11.13 5.51
N ALA A 8 -12.98 -11.88 4.94
CA ALA A 8 -13.26 -13.15 4.26
C ALA A 8 -13.12 -14.36 5.20
N LYS A 9 -12.95 -14.14 6.51
CA LYS A 9 -12.78 -15.18 7.54
C LYS A 9 -11.68 -16.21 7.22
N LEU A 10 -10.60 -15.77 6.56
CA LEU A 10 -9.52 -16.68 6.16
C LEU A 10 -8.85 -17.36 7.36
N TYR A 11 -8.91 -16.75 8.55
CA TYR A 11 -8.45 -17.35 9.80
C TYR A 11 -9.13 -18.70 10.14
N GLU A 12 -10.28 -19.02 9.56
CA GLU A 12 -10.96 -20.32 9.76
C GLU A 12 -10.17 -21.46 9.13
N VAL A 13 -9.48 -21.21 8.01
CA VAL A 13 -8.74 -22.23 7.23
C VAL A 13 -7.23 -22.00 7.21
N ALA A 14 -6.77 -20.74 7.21
CA ALA A 14 -5.36 -20.37 7.19
C ALA A 14 -4.86 -20.14 8.62
N LYS A 15 -4.19 -21.16 9.18
CA LYS A 15 -3.70 -21.14 10.58
C LYS A 15 -2.28 -20.58 10.75
N HIS A 16 -1.59 -20.32 9.64
CA HIS A 16 -0.24 -19.75 9.64
C HIS A 16 -0.17 -18.56 8.67
N GLY A 17 0.50 -17.50 9.08
CA GLY A 17 0.74 -16.32 8.25
C GLY A 17 2.16 -15.80 8.42
N VAL A 18 2.79 -15.41 7.32
CA VAL A 18 4.09 -14.72 7.35
C VAL A 18 3.86 -13.22 7.33
N VAL A 19 4.47 -12.49 8.26
CA VAL A 19 4.47 -11.03 8.27
C VAL A 19 5.58 -10.55 7.33
N ALA A 20 5.18 -9.90 6.24
CA ALA A 20 6.11 -9.46 5.19
C ALA A 20 5.71 -8.11 4.58
N THR A 21 6.71 -7.36 4.11
CA THR A 21 6.55 -6.01 3.53
C THR A 21 6.29 -6.10 2.02
N PHE A 22 5.07 -6.46 1.63
CA PHE A 22 4.65 -6.41 0.22
C PHE A 22 4.02 -5.08 -0.20
N GLY A 23 3.92 -4.12 0.72
CA GLY A 23 3.22 -2.85 0.48
C GLY A 23 1.70 -3.03 0.49
N CYS A 24 1.00 -2.12 -0.19
CA CYS A 24 -0.45 -2.14 -0.36
C CYS A 24 -0.78 -1.98 -1.85
N VAL A 25 -1.99 -2.37 -2.23
CA VAL A 25 -2.53 -2.08 -3.55
C VAL A 25 -2.96 -0.60 -3.62
N THR A 26 -2.86 0.01 -4.79
CA THR A 26 -3.41 1.34 -5.03
C THR A 26 -4.91 1.20 -5.26
N GLU A 27 -5.70 1.94 -4.51
CA GLU A 27 -7.15 2.02 -4.63
C GLU A 27 -7.54 3.45 -5.00
N GLY A 28 -8.62 3.59 -5.78
CA GLY A 28 -9.13 4.89 -6.18
C GLY A 28 -10.64 4.85 -6.33
N VAL A 29 -11.31 5.93 -5.96
CA VAL A 29 -12.73 6.13 -6.25
C VAL A 29 -12.83 6.89 -7.56
N ILE A 30 -13.52 6.32 -8.53
CA ILE A 30 -13.82 6.97 -9.81
C ILE A 30 -15.31 7.28 -9.87
N MET A 31 -15.64 8.42 -10.47
CA MET A 31 -17.02 8.83 -10.71
C MET A 31 -17.26 8.99 -12.21
N ASN A 32 -18.43 8.56 -12.68
CA ASN A 32 -18.85 8.83 -14.05
C ASN A 32 -18.85 10.35 -14.31
N LEU A 33 -18.22 10.78 -15.40
CA LEU A 33 -18.03 12.20 -15.69
C LEU A 33 -19.35 12.95 -15.91
N GLU A 34 -20.35 12.32 -16.55
CA GLU A 34 -21.66 12.94 -16.77
C GLU A 34 -22.45 13.08 -15.47
N SER A 35 -22.31 12.13 -14.54
CA SER A 35 -22.84 12.28 -13.19
C SER A 35 -22.13 13.39 -12.44
N TRP A 36 -20.78 13.47 -12.53
CA TRP A 36 -20.01 14.52 -11.86
C TRP A 36 -20.39 15.92 -12.31
N LYS A 37 -20.60 16.12 -13.63
CA LYS A 37 -21.04 17.41 -14.19
C LYS A 37 -22.35 17.90 -13.57
N LYS A 38 -23.25 16.99 -13.23
CA LYS A 38 -24.57 17.28 -12.63
C LYS A 38 -24.52 17.58 -11.13
N VAL A 39 -23.39 17.34 -10.47
CA VAL A 39 -23.24 17.63 -9.04
C VAL A 39 -23.18 19.16 -8.80
N PRO A 40 -24.00 19.71 -7.89
CA PRO A 40 -23.89 21.10 -7.46
C PRO A 40 -22.49 21.46 -6.95
N GLU A 41 -22.02 22.67 -7.24
CA GLU A 41 -20.65 23.11 -6.94
C GLU A 41 -20.27 22.97 -5.44
N ALA A 42 -21.20 23.30 -4.54
CA ALA A 42 -21.00 23.13 -3.10
C ALA A 42 -20.74 21.65 -2.72
N GLN A 43 -21.41 20.71 -3.39
CA GLN A 43 -21.25 19.28 -3.14
C GLN A 43 -19.97 18.73 -3.78
N LYS A 44 -19.55 19.25 -4.94
CA LYS A 44 -18.27 18.87 -5.56
C LYS A 44 -17.09 19.10 -4.60
N LYS A 45 -17.03 20.27 -3.98
CA LYS A 45 -15.99 20.60 -2.98
C LYS A 45 -15.96 19.63 -1.81
N ILE A 46 -17.14 19.23 -1.32
CA ILE A 46 -17.26 18.24 -0.24
C ILE A 46 -16.74 16.88 -0.71
N ILE A 47 -17.19 16.42 -1.88
CA ILE A 47 -16.78 15.13 -2.46
C ILE A 47 -15.26 15.10 -2.66
N GLU A 48 -14.66 16.13 -3.24
CA GLU A 48 -13.21 16.22 -3.42
C GLU A 48 -12.47 16.20 -2.08
N SER A 49 -12.96 16.96 -1.09
CA SER A 49 -12.35 16.99 0.24
C SER A 49 -12.35 15.63 0.92
N VAL A 50 -13.45 14.88 0.83
CA VAL A 50 -13.58 13.56 1.47
C VAL A 50 -12.82 12.49 0.68
N SER A 51 -12.91 12.51 -0.65
CA SER A 51 -12.31 11.49 -1.51
C SER A 51 -10.80 11.64 -1.72
N ARG A 52 -10.21 12.80 -1.41
CA ARG A 52 -8.75 13.02 -1.47
C ARG A 52 -7.99 12.10 -0.50
N ASN A 53 -8.57 11.80 0.66
CA ASN A 53 -8.05 10.78 1.56
C ASN A 53 -9.21 10.17 2.36
N PRO A 54 -9.90 9.17 1.79
CA PRO A 54 -11.07 8.60 2.44
C PRO A 54 -10.70 7.90 3.75
N PHE A 55 -9.50 7.32 3.83
CA PHE A 55 -8.99 6.63 5.03
C PHE A 55 -8.78 7.57 6.21
N LYS A 56 -8.36 8.83 5.95
CA LYS A 56 -8.30 9.86 7.00
C LYS A 56 -9.69 10.15 7.57
N THR A 57 -10.71 10.18 6.72
CA THR A 57 -12.09 10.46 7.14
C THR A 57 -12.74 9.27 7.85
N THR A 58 -12.51 8.04 7.36
CA THR A 58 -13.10 6.84 7.95
C THR A 58 -12.34 6.31 9.16
N GLY A 59 -11.11 6.78 9.40
CA GLY A 59 -10.22 6.25 10.44
C GLY A 59 -9.70 4.84 10.12
N GLY A 60 -9.92 4.34 8.90
CA GLY A 60 -9.47 3.03 8.43
C GLY A 60 -8.02 3.04 7.91
N LEU A 61 -7.48 1.85 7.68
CA LEU A 61 -6.18 1.59 7.04
C LEU A 61 -4.98 2.41 7.55
N ASN A 62 -4.98 2.82 8.83
CA ASN A 62 -3.83 3.43 9.47
C ASN A 62 -3.07 2.43 10.36
N ARG A 63 -1.92 2.85 10.90
CA ARG A 63 -1.04 1.98 11.72
C ARG A 63 -1.75 1.45 12.96
N ASP A 64 -2.62 2.22 13.59
CA ASP A 64 -3.30 1.80 14.83
C ASP A 64 -4.43 0.82 14.53
N ALA A 65 -5.20 1.05 13.46
CA ALA A 65 -6.18 0.08 12.96
C ALA A 65 -5.52 -1.27 12.62
N TYR A 66 -4.32 -1.24 12.00
CA TYR A 66 -3.58 -2.47 11.69
C TYR A 66 -3.12 -3.22 12.95
N LYS A 67 -2.71 -2.54 14.02
CA LYS A 67 -2.38 -3.22 15.30
C LYS A 67 -3.57 -3.99 15.85
N VAL A 68 -4.76 -3.36 15.84
CA VAL A 68 -6.01 -4.00 16.29
C VAL A 68 -6.34 -5.22 15.44
N MET A 69 -6.30 -5.09 14.11
CA MET A 69 -6.60 -6.19 13.19
C MET A 69 -5.61 -7.35 13.30
N MET A 70 -4.31 -7.06 13.43
CA MET A 70 -3.30 -8.12 13.61
C MET A 70 -3.52 -8.88 14.92
N LYS A 71 -3.89 -8.20 16.01
CA LYS A 71 -4.27 -8.84 17.27
C LYS A 71 -5.51 -9.73 17.10
N GLU A 72 -6.53 -9.23 16.42
CA GLU A 72 -7.75 -10.01 16.15
C GLU A 72 -7.43 -11.31 15.39
N ILE A 73 -6.54 -11.23 14.40
CA ILE A 73 -6.09 -12.40 13.63
C ILE A 73 -5.41 -13.43 14.54
N THR A 74 -4.54 -13.00 15.45
CA THR A 74 -3.88 -13.92 16.40
C THR A 74 -4.86 -14.48 17.43
N ASP A 75 -5.79 -13.67 17.94
CA ASP A 75 -6.81 -14.11 18.91
C ASP A 75 -7.74 -15.18 18.30
N LYS A 76 -7.91 -15.16 16.97
CA LYS A 76 -8.67 -16.16 16.19
C LYS A 76 -7.84 -17.41 15.84
N GLY A 77 -6.65 -17.56 16.41
CA GLY A 77 -5.84 -18.78 16.34
C GLY A 77 -4.92 -18.85 15.13
N VAL A 78 -4.60 -17.73 14.48
CA VAL A 78 -3.57 -17.69 13.43
C VAL A 78 -2.20 -17.45 14.07
N THR A 79 -1.27 -18.35 13.81
CA THR A 79 0.14 -18.18 14.20
C THR A 79 0.85 -17.32 13.17
N LEU A 80 1.30 -16.14 13.60
CA LEU A 80 2.08 -15.24 12.77
C LEU A 80 3.58 -15.53 12.93
N TYR A 81 4.29 -15.49 11.81
CA TYR A 81 5.73 -15.69 11.74
C TYR A 81 6.40 -14.47 11.11
N ASP A 82 7.33 -13.86 11.84
CA ASP A 82 8.19 -12.80 11.33
C ASP A 82 9.41 -13.40 10.64
N LEU A 83 9.69 -12.97 9.40
CA LEU A 83 10.87 -13.43 8.67
C LEU A 83 12.16 -12.95 9.36
N PRO A 84 13.20 -13.79 9.45
CA PRO A 84 14.53 -13.34 9.85
C PRO A 84 15.05 -12.27 8.90
N SER A 85 15.81 -11.31 9.43
CA SER A 85 16.33 -10.17 8.65
C SER A 85 17.11 -10.60 7.40
N THR A 86 17.83 -11.72 7.48
CA THR A 86 18.58 -12.29 6.35
C THR A 86 17.68 -12.76 5.22
N GLU A 87 16.52 -13.35 5.52
CA GLU A 87 15.54 -13.78 4.52
C GLU A 87 14.74 -12.59 3.99
N THR A 88 14.34 -11.66 4.89
CA THR A 88 13.70 -10.41 4.51
C THR A 88 14.52 -9.62 3.50
N GLU A 89 15.84 -9.53 3.67
CA GLU A 89 16.70 -8.80 2.74
C GLU A 89 16.77 -9.45 1.35
N LYS A 90 16.73 -10.79 1.26
CA LYS A 90 16.65 -11.47 -0.06
C LYS A 90 15.38 -11.09 -0.80
N TRP A 91 14.26 -11.01 -0.09
CA TRP A 91 12.98 -10.60 -0.67
C TRP A 91 13.03 -9.13 -1.10
N TYR A 92 13.65 -8.27 -0.31
CA TYR A 92 13.84 -6.86 -0.65
C TYR A 92 14.69 -6.69 -1.92
N GLU A 93 15.71 -7.51 -2.15
CA GLU A 93 16.43 -7.49 -3.43
C GLU A 93 15.53 -7.88 -4.60
N GLY A 94 14.69 -8.91 -4.42
CA GLY A 94 13.68 -9.27 -5.41
C GLY A 94 12.73 -8.10 -5.74
N PHE A 95 12.29 -7.34 -4.75
CA PHE A 95 11.45 -6.16 -4.96
C PHE A 95 12.18 -5.01 -5.66
N ARG A 96 13.46 -4.80 -5.35
CA ARG A 96 14.30 -3.83 -6.07
C ARG A 96 14.45 -4.21 -7.54
N GLU A 97 14.64 -5.49 -7.83
CA GLU A 97 14.72 -5.98 -9.20
C GLU A 97 13.42 -5.79 -9.98
N VAL A 98 12.26 -6.03 -9.35
CA VAL A 98 10.96 -5.71 -9.95
C VAL A 98 10.86 -4.21 -10.27
N THR A 99 11.33 -3.35 -9.35
CA THR A 99 11.33 -1.89 -9.55
C THR A 99 12.23 -1.47 -10.71
N ARG A 100 13.44 -2.04 -10.82
CA ARG A 100 14.35 -1.78 -11.96
C ARG A 100 13.70 -2.15 -13.30
N LYS A 101 13.10 -3.33 -13.39
CA LYS A 101 12.41 -3.81 -14.61
C LYS A 101 11.24 -2.92 -14.99
N TRP A 102 10.42 -2.55 -14.01
CA TRP A 102 9.28 -1.67 -14.23
C TRP A 102 9.71 -0.27 -14.72
N VAL A 103 10.76 0.29 -14.13
CA VAL A 103 11.34 1.56 -14.59
C VAL A 103 11.88 1.45 -16.02
N ALA A 104 12.65 0.40 -16.32
CA ALA A 104 13.20 0.20 -17.66
C ALA A 104 12.12 0.06 -18.74
N ASP A 105 11.03 -0.67 -18.46
CA ASP A 105 9.89 -0.80 -19.40
C ASP A 105 9.21 0.55 -19.67
N LEU A 106 8.99 1.36 -18.64
CA LEU A 106 8.33 2.66 -18.79
C LEU A 106 9.24 3.71 -19.42
N GLU A 107 10.53 3.72 -19.12
CA GLU A 107 11.50 4.60 -19.78
C GLU A 107 11.69 4.21 -21.25
N GLY A 108 11.61 2.92 -21.58
CA GLY A 108 11.55 2.44 -22.97
C GLY A 108 10.33 2.96 -23.73
N LYS A 109 9.27 3.38 -23.03
CA LYS A 109 8.07 4.04 -23.59
C LYS A 109 8.15 5.57 -23.53
N GLY A 110 9.29 6.15 -23.16
CA GLY A 110 9.50 7.60 -23.04
C GLY A 110 8.89 8.23 -21.80
N LEU A 111 8.56 7.45 -20.76
CA LEU A 111 8.01 7.95 -19.50
C LEU A 111 9.11 8.15 -18.45
N PRO A 112 9.02 9.18 -17.58
CA PRO A 112 10.06 9.52 -16.60
C PRO A 112 10.00 8.64 -15.32
N ALA A 113 9.97 7.32 -15.48
CA ALA A 113 9.64 6.41 -14.37
C ALA A 113 10.65 6.44 -13.22
N LYS A 114 11.96 6.55 -13.51
CA LYS A 114 12.99 6.62 -12.46
C LYS A 114 12.83 7.86 -11.58
N GLU A 115 12.49 8.99 -12.19
CA GLU A 115 12.22 10.24 -11.47
C GLU A 115 11.03 10.07 -10.52
N VAL A 116 9.95 9.45 -10.99
CA VAL A 116 8.76 9.16 -10.18
C VAL A 116 9.10 8.28 -8.97
N VAL A 117 9.90 7.23 -9.16
CA VAL A 117 10.33 6.35 -8.05
C VAL A 117 11.18 7.12 -7.02
N LYS A 118 12.07 8.00 -7.48
CA LYS A 118 12.87 8.86 -6.59
C LYS A 118 12.00 9.83 -5.79
N MET A 119 11.06 10.51 -6.44
CA MET A 119 10.12 11.42 -5.78
C MET A 119 9.28 10.68 -4.72
N TYR A 120 8.79 9.49 -5.05
CA TYR A 120 8.06 8.64 -4.11
C TYR A 120 8.90 8.27 -2.89
N ASN A 121 10.15 7.82 -3.09
CA ASN A 121 11.04 7.49 -1.97
C ASN A 121 11.28 8.70 -1.06
N GLN A 122 11.61 9.86 -1.63
CA GLN A 122 11.81 11.10 -0.86
C GLN A 122 10.58 11.48 -0.04
N GLU A 123 9.38 11.35 -0.61
CA GLU A 123 8.13 11.69 0.05
C GLU A 123 7.79 10.73 1.21
N CYS A 124 8.11 9.45 1.04
CA CYS A 124 8.02 8.44 2.09
C CYS A 124 9.03 8.69 3.22
N GLU A 125 10.27 9.03 2.90
CA GLU A 125 11.32 9.31 3.88
C GLU A 125 10.98 10.50 4.77
N LYS A 126 10.42 11.57 4.19
CA LYS A 126 9.90 12.74 4.95
C LYS A 126 8.85 12.35 6.00
N ARG A 127 8.20 11.20 5.85
CA ARG A 127 7.17 10.65 6.74
C ARG A 127 7.69 9.49 7.60
N GLY A 128 9.00 9.23 7.59
CA GLY A 128 9.63 8.13 8.32
C GLY A 128 9.21 6.75 7.80
N VAL A 129 8.95 6.63 6.49
CA VAL A 129 8.63 5.37 5.83
C VAL A 129 9.78 4.97 4.91
N LYS A 130 10.35 3.79 5.13
CA LYS A 130 11.39 3.21 4.28
C LYS A 130 10.76 2.43 3.13
N VAL A 131 11.09 2.80 1.89
CA VAL A 131 10.65 2.06 0.69
C VAL A 131 11.65 0.95 0.39
N VAL A 132 11.37 -0.27 0.86
CA VAL A 132 12.30 -1.41 0.75
C VAL A 132 12.57 -1.87 -0.69
N ALA A 133 11.64 -1.54 -1.60
CA ALA A 133 11.73 -1.82 -3.02
C ALA A 133 12.53 -0.76 -3.80
N PHE A 134 12.95 0.34 -3.17
CA PHE A 134 13.74 1.37 -3.82
C PHE A 134 15.16 0.85 -4.14
N PRO A 135 15.61 0.88 -5.40
CA PRO A 135 16.96 0.45 -5.76
C PRO A 135 18.02 1.32 -5.10
N ARG A 136 18.96 0.69 -4.38
CA ARG A 136 19.93 1.36 -3.51
C ARG A 136 20.88 2.26 -4.29
N GLU A 137 21.18 1.87 -5.52
CA GLU A 137 22.04 2.61 -6.46
C GLU A 137 21.38 3.89 -7.02
N TRP A 138 20.13 4.18 -6.66
CA TRP A 138 19.42 5.41 -7.06
C TRP A 138 19.32 6.44 -5.93
N ALA A 139 19.76 6.09 -4.72
CA ALA A 139 19.76 6.96 -3.54
C ALA A 139 20.68 8.17 -3.73
#